data_AF-A0A3A4A7J3-F1
#
_entry.id   AF-A0A3A4A7J3-F1
#
_cell.length_a   1.000
_cell.length_b   1.000
_cell.length_c   1.000
_cell.angle_alpha   90.00
_cell.angle_beta   90.00
_cell.angle_gamma   90.00
#
_symmetry.space_group_name_H-M   'P 1'
#
loop_
_entity.id
_entity.type
_entity.pdbx_description
1 polymer ?
#
loop_
_entity_poly.entity_id
_entity_poly.type
_entity_poly.pdbx_seq_one_letter_code
_entity_poly.pdbx_strand_id
1 'polypeptide(L)'
;MTGVLRSNLAARRPGTRMMPRPGGRSVACAAPARRTGTVGGMRSSQPAPCPLPSTLPVAGVSRTQHIVRGLSPGQELYAVRDDGNAYDPNAVMFVLPDGSLVGYVPRVLNRRLRARAEAAWRCRVSEVLPGETWGLRVTVLPGQPEETPEPRSPLFADTAPPAPPHDPPAVTTRGGRPLGVLDSRQGGLVHVRRPDGTTAAYPESSVRVSADQPRPQRPDAAVSSPLPR
;
A
#
# COMPACT_ATOMS: atom_id res chain seq x y z
N MET A 1 12.77 0.78 -48.72
CA MET A 1 13.79 1.86 -48.70
C MET A 1 13.11 3.18 -48.38
N THR A 2 13.09 3.59 -47.11
CA THR A 2 13.07 4.99 -46.64
C THR A 2 13.08 4.95 -45.12
N GLY A 3 14.22 5.31 -44.55
CA GLY A 3 14.42 5.42 -43.11
C GLY A 3 13.90 6.74 -42.57
N VAL A 4 13.55 6.76 -41.29
CA VAL A 4 13.46 8.00 -40.51
C VAL A 4 14.18 7.76 -39.18
N LEU A 5 15.40 8.28 -39.12
CA LEU A 5 16.19 8.49 -37.91
C LEU A 5 15.44 9.46 -36.98
N ARG A 6 15.20 9.07 -35.73
CA ARG A 6 14.82 10.01 -34.66
C ARG A 6 15.96 10.11 -33.66
N SER A 7 16.59 11.28 -33.70
CA SER A 7 17.73 11.71 -32.92
C SER A 7 17.38 11.83 -31.43
N ASN A 8 18.23 11.25 -30.58
CA ASN A 8 18.22 11.43 -29.13
C ASN A 8 18.74 12.81 -28.76
N LEU A 9 17.88 13.67 -28.21
CA LEU A 9 18.27 14.95 -27.63
C LEU A 9 18.57 14.76 -26.14
N ALA A 10 19.85 14.59 -25.80
CA ALA A 10 20.32 14.54 -24.42
C ALA A 10 20.28 15.94 -23.79
N ALA A 11 19.34 16.16 -22.88
CA ALA A 11 19.27 17.38 -22.08
C ALA A 11 20.41 17.41 -21.05
N ARG A 12 21.43 18.23 -21.31
CA ARG A 12 22.50 18.56 -20.36
C ARG A 12 21.91 19.33 -19.18
N ARG A 13 22.07 18.81 -17.97
CA ARG A 13 21.76 19.54 -16.73
C ARG A 13 22.81 20.64 -16.48
N PRO A 14 22.40 21.88 -16.15
CA PRO A 14 23.34 22.95 -15.80
C PRO A 14 24.04 22.65 -14.47
N GLY A 15 25.36 22.83 -14.46
CA GLY A 15 26.21 22.62 -13.30
C GLY A 15 25.86 23.55 -12.16
N THR A 16 25.68 22.99 -10.96
CA THR A 16 25.44 23.71 -9.73
C THR A 16 26.70 24.47 -9.33
N ARG A 17 26.64 25.80 -9.41
CA ARG A 17 27.69 26.73 -8.98
C ARG A 17 27.80 26.70 -7.44
N MET A 18 28.85 26.10 -6.90
CA MET A 18 29.21 26.22 -5.47
C MET A 18 29.59 27.67 -5.18
N MET A 19 28.82 28.33 -4.31
CA MET A 19 29.22 29.59 -3.69
C MET A 19 30.04 29.31 -2.42
N PRO A 20 31.18 29.99 -2.21
CA PRO A 20 31.94 29.91 -0.98
C PRO A 20 31.17 30.57 0.19
N ARG A 21 31.12 29.88 1.33
CA ARG A 21 30.62 30.43 2.60
C ARG A 21 31.64 31.43 3.17
N PRO A 22 31.28 32.71 3.39
CA PRO A 22 32.16 33.66 4.06
C PRO A 22 32.03 33.54 5.59
N GLY A 23 33.18 33.55 6.28
CA GLY A 23 33.37 33.99 7.68
C GLY A 23 32.71 33.11 8.76
N GLY A 24 33.44 32.49 9.68
CA GLY A 24 34.52 33.09 10.46
C GLY A 24 33.98 33.87 11.65
N ARG A 25 33.46 33.17 12.67
CA ARG A 25 33.38 33.66 14.05
C ARG A 25 33.70 32.52 15.00
N SER A 26 34.94 32.50 15.46
CA SER A 26 35.37 31.72 16.62
C SER A 26 34.66 32.28 17.85
N VAL A 27 33.71 31.50 18.38
CA VAL A 27 33.07 31.81 19.65
C VAL A 27 33.94 31.17 20.74
N ALA A 28 34.52 32.02 21.59
CA ALA A 28 35.34 31.60 22.71
C ALA A 28 34.56 30.63 23.61
N CYS A 29 35.16 29.46 23.86
CA CYS A 29 34.69 28.46 24.81
C CYS A 29 34.80 29.01 26.23
N ALA A 30 33.73 29.62 26.74
CA ALA A 30 33.55 29.82 28.17
C ALA A 30 33.12 28.48 28.79
N ALA A 31 34.00 27.90 29.62
CA ALA A 31 33.72 26.67 30.35
C ALA A 31 32.49 26.87 31.27
N PRO A 32 31.44 26.04 31.15
CA PRO A 32 30.29 26.15 32.04
C PRO A 32 30.68 25.66 33.45
N ALA A 33 30.40 26.49 34.45
CA ALA A 33 30.49 26.14 35.85
C ALA A 33 29.71 24.84 36.10
N ARG A 34 30.38 23.86 36.70
CA ARG A 34 29.80 22.58 37.15
C ARG A 34 28.68 22.85 38.15
N ARG A 35 27.45 22.99 37.67
CA ARG A 35 26.25 22.87 38.51
C ARG A 35 26.13 21.39 38.89
N THR A 36 26.53 21.07 40.11
CA THR A 36 26.10 19.87 40.84
C THR A 36 24.60 19.98 41.08
N GLY A 37 23.82 19.72 40.02
CA GLY A 37 22.38 19.65 40.08
C GLY A 37 21.98 18.37 40.79
N THR A 38 21.32 18.54 41.93
CA THR A 38 20.53 17.53 42.64
C THR A 38 19.88 16.58 41.64
N VAL A 39 20.17 15.29 41.78
CA VAL A 39 19.52 14.20 41.04
C VAL A 39 18.07 14.12 41.54
N GLY A 40 17.24 15.07 41.11
CA GLY A 40 15.82 15.05 41.33
C GLY A 40 15.27 13.80 40.66
N GLY A 41 14.70 12.91 41.47
CA GLY A 41 14.20 11.61 41.02
C GLY A 41 13.46 11.75 39.70
N MET A 42 13.91 10.98 38.71
CA MET A 42 13.29 10.88 37.40
C MET A 42 11.89 10.31 37.59
N ARG A 43 10.93 11.17 37.94
CA ARG A 43 9.51 10.84 37.83
C ARG A 43 9.31 10.45 36.39
N SER A 44 8.99 9.18 36.17
CA SER A 44 8.58 8.66 34.87
C SER A 44 7.35 9.46 34.45
N SER A 45 7.56 10.56 33.73
CA SER A 45 6.47 11.37 33.20
C SER A 45 5.77 10.48 32.20
N GLN A 46 4.61 9.95 32.58
CA GLN A 46 3.75 9.28 31.63
C GLN A 46 3.50 10.25 30.46
N PRO A 47 3.64 9.78 29.21
CA PRO A 47 3.52 10.67 28.08
C PRO A 47 2.09 11.21 28.00
N ALA A 48 1.95 12.51 27.75
CA ALA A 48 0.64 13.13 27.60
C ALA A 48 -0.19 12.40 26.51
N PRO A 49 -1.49 12.14 26.76
CA PRO A 49 -2.35 11.46 25.80
C PRO A 49 -2.31 12.12 24.41
N CYS A 50 -2.51 11.31 23.37
CA CYS A 50 -2.64 11.83 22.02
C CYS A 50 -3.90 12.73 21.95
N PRO A 51 -3.82 13.97 21.46
CA PRO A 51 -5.04 14.77 21.21
C PRO A 51 -5.91 14.06 20.16
N LEU A 52 -7.23 14.13 20.29
CA LEU A 52 -8.16 13.56 19.30
C LEU A 52 -9.15 14.66 18.86
N PRO A 53 -9.51 14.73 17.56
CA PRO A 53 -8.99 13.89 16.47
C PRO A 53 -7.51 14.18 16.15
N SER A 54 -6.76 13.18 15.69
CA SER A 54 -5.35 13.36 15.28
C SER A 54 -5.00 12.49 14.10
N THR A 55 -4.26 13.07 13.14
CA THR A 55 -3.75 12.37 11.96
C THR A 55 -2.37 11.81 12.22
N LEU A 56 -2.23 10.49 12.06
CA LEU A 56 -1.01 9.75 12.31
C LEU A 56 -0.52 9.10 11.00
N PRO A 57 0.80 9.02 10.74
CA PRO A 57 1.31 8.18 9.67
C PRO A 57 1.20 6.71 10.07
N VAL A 58 1.10 5.81 9.09
CA VAL A 58 1.07 4.36 9.32
C VAL A 58 2.45 3.75 9.06
N ALA A 59 2.97 3.01 10.03
CA ALA A 59 4.22 2.26 9.92
C ALA A 59 3.97 0.83 9.40
N GLY A 60 4.98 0.23 8.79
CA GLY A 60 4.93 -1.17 8.32
C GLY A 60 4.14 -1.39 7.02
N VAL A 61 3.69 -0.32 6.36
CA VAL A 61 2.90 -0.38 5.11
C VAL A 61 3.61 -1.07 3.94
N SER A 62 4.94 -1.22 3.97
CA SER A 62 5.70 -1.91 2.93
C SER A 62 5.33 -3.40 2.80
N ARG A 63 4.81 -4.02 3.87
CA ARG A 63 4.37 -5.43 3.87
C ARG A 63 2.93 -5.62 3.41
N THR A 64 2.18 -4.53 3.30
CA THR A 64 0.73 -4.51 3.04
C THR A 64 0.39 -3.64 1.83
N GLN A 65 1.33 -3.47 0.89
CA GLN A 65 1.17 -2.61 -0.29
C GLN A 65 -0.06 -2.96 -1.13
N HIS A 66 -0.41 -4.26 -1.23
CA HIS A 66 -1.59 -4.69 -1.96
C HIS A 66 -2.90 -4.21 -1.31
N ILE A 67 -2.96 -4.16 0.03
CA ILE A 67 -4.10 -3.59 0.77
C ILE A 67 -4.11 -2.07 0.60
N VAL A 68 -2.98 -1.40 0.87
CA VAL A 68 -2.88 0.07 0.87
C VAL A 68 -3.26 0.68 -0.49
N ARG A 69 -2.92 0.01 -1.60
CA ARG A 69 -3.30 0.45 -2.96
C ARG A 69 -4.80 0.44 -3.22
N GLY A 70 -5.55 -0.41 -2.51
CA GLY A 70 -7.00 -0.49 -2.62
C GLY A 70 -7.76 0.48 -1.70
N LEU A 71 -7.06 1.19 -0.82
CA LEU A 71 -7.69 2.11 0.12
C LEU A 71 -8.03 3.45 -0.53
N SER A 72 -9.11 4.07 -0.07
CA SER A 72 -9.53 5.42 -0.49
C SER A 72 -9.57 6.39 0.69
N PRO A 73 -9.24 7.69 0.51
CA PRO A 73 -9.49 8.71 1.52
C PRO A 73 -10.95 8.70 2.00
N GLY A 74 -11.14 8.82 3.31
CA GLY A 74 -12.45 8.74 3.98
C GLY A 74 -12.87 7.33 4.40
N GLN A 75 -12.23 6.28 3.86
CA GLN A 75 -12.53 4.89 4.22
C GLN A 75 -12.30 4.62 5.71
N GLU A 76 -13.21 3.86 6.32
CA GLU A 76 -13.18 3.53 7.74
C GLU A 76 -12.12 2.45 8.04
N LEU A 77 -11.46 2.63 9.17
CA LEU A 77 -10.43 1.77 9.74
C LEU A 77 -10.62 1.73 11.25
N TYR A 78 -9.92 0.82 11.90
CA TYR A 78 -9.86 0.74 13.36
C TYR A 78 -8.41 0.69 13.81
N ALA A 79 -8.09 1.40 14.87
CA ALA A 79 -6.85 1.20 15.60
C ALA A 79 -7.15 0.28 16.78
N VAL A 80 -6.47 -0.86 16.89
CA VAL A 80 -6.72 -1.90 17.91
C VAL A 80 -5.42 -2.20 18.64
N ARG A 81 -5.48 -2.42 19.95
CA ARG A 81 -4.31 -2.82 20.74
C ARG A 81 -3.80 -4.19 20.31
N ASP A 82 -2.48 -4.32 20.17
CA ASP A 82 -1.79 -5.59 19.95
C ASP A 82 -1.03 -5.98 21.22
N ASP A 83 -1.76 -6.47 22.23
CA ASP A 83 -1.16 -6.84 23.52
C ASP A 83 -0.26 -8.09 23.42
N GLY A 84 -0.34 -8.86 22.33
CA GLY A 84 0.49 -10.03 22.05
C GLY A 84 1.80 -9.73 21.29
N ASN A 85 2.09 -8.46 21.00
CA ASN A 85 3.25 -8.10 20.20
C ASN A 85 4.59 -8.33 20.95
N ALA A 86 5.43 -9.22 20.42
CA ALA A 86 6.72 -9.54 21.03
C ALA A 86 7.75 -8.39 21.02
N TYR A 87 7.56 -7.37 20.18
CA TYR A 87 8.55 -6.30 19.97
C TYR A 87 8.20 -4.99 20.70
N ASP A 88 6.92 -4.67 20.84
CA ASP A 88 6.45 -3.49 21.55
C ASP A 88 5.15 -3.78 22.33
N PRO A 89 5.16 -3.79 23.68
CA PRO A 89 3.96 -4.05 24.49
C PRO A 89 2.91 -2.93 24.39
N ASN A 90 3.22 -1.82 23.73
CA ASN A 90 2.28 -0.74 23.47
C ASN A 90 1.79 -0.72 22.02
N ALA A 91 2.07 -1.77 21.23
CA ALA A 91 1.71 -1.81 19.82
C ALA A 91 0.21 -1.58 19.63
N VAL A 92 -0.10 -0.76 18.64
CA VAL A 92 -1.46 -0.52 18.15
C VAL A 92 -1.44 -0.75 16.65
N MET A 93 -2.29 -1.64 16.19
CA MET A 93 -2.43 -2.00 14.78
C MET A 93 -3.57 -1.21 14.13
N PHE A 94 -3.43 -0.88 12.86
CA PHE A 94 -4.52 -0.40 12.03
C PHE A 94 -5.09 -1.59 11.26
N VAL A 95 -6.38 -1.84 11.42
CA VAL A 95 -7.11 -2.93 10.77
C VAL A 95 -8.31 -2.40 10.00
N LEU A 96 -8.65 -3.09 8.92
CA LEU A 96 -9.89 -2.90 8.18
C LEU A 96 -11.08 -3.53 8.94
N PRO A 97 -12.34 -3.20 8.57
CA PRO A 97 -13.52 -3.81 9.18
C PRO A 97 -13.56 -5.34 9.08
N ASP A 98 -12.93 -5.93 8.07
CA ASP A 98 -12.82 -7.38 7.87
C ASP A 98 -11.73 -8.04 8.73
N GLY A 99 -11.04 -7.26 9.58
CA GLY A 99 -9.92 -7.69 10.42
C GLY A 99 -8.57 -7.71 9.70
N SER A 100 -8.48 -7.31 8.43
CA SER A 100 -7.24 -7.30 7.66
C SER A 100 -6.27 -6.25 8.20
N LEU A 101 -5.02 -6.66 8.48
CA LEU A 101 -3.97 -5.78 8.97
C LEU A 101 -3.47 -4.83 7.88
N VAL A 102 -3.58 -3.52 8.12
CA VAL A 102 -3.05 -2.48 7.23
C VAL A 102 -1.63 -2.07 7.63
N GLY A 103 -1.37 -1.98 8.93
CA GLY A 103 -0.07 -1.56 9.46
C GLY A 103 -0.13 -1.26 10.96
N TYR A 104 0.83 -0.49 11.46
CA TYR A 104 0.94 -0.15 12.88
C TYR A 104 1.04 1.36 13.11
N VAL A 105 0.61 1.80 14.28
CA VAL A 105 0.93 3.14 14.79
C VAL A 105 2.45 3.22 15.02
N PRO A 106 3.13 4.31 14.62
CA PRO A 106 4.55 4.49 14.88
C PRO A 106 4.87 4.38 16.37
N ARG A 107 5.96 3.68 16.71
CA ARG A 107 6.38 3.39 18.09
C ARG A 107 6.40 4.60 19.03
N VAL A 108 6.77 5.77 18.51
CA VAL A 108 6.82 7.02 19.28
C VAL A 108 5.43 7.51 19.72
N LEU A 109 4.38 7.15 18.97
CA LEU A 109 3.00 7.58 19.17
C LEU A 109 2.16 6.54 19.94
N ASN A 110 2.56 5.26 19.91
CA ASN A 110 1.90 4.14 20.61
C ASN A 110 1.58 4.46 22.07
N ARG A 111 2.58 4.90 22.83
CA ARG A 111 2.41 5.19 24.26
C ARG A 111 1.41 6.31 24.52
N ARG A 112 1.37 7.32 23.65
CA ARG A 112 0.44 8.46 23.77
C ARG A 112 -0.99 8.05 23.47
N LEU A 113 -1.18 7.15 22.50
CA LEU A 113 -2.50 6.61 22.19
C LEU A 113 -2.99 5.69 23.31
N ARG A 114 -2.11 4.80 23.79
CA ARG A 114 -2.36 3.89 24.93
C ARG A 114 -2.67 4.59 26.25
N ALA A 115 -2.16 5.80 26.46
CA ALA A 115 -2.45 6.60 27.66
C ALA A 115 -3.94 6.94 27.82
N ARG A 116 -4.77 6.75 26.79
CA ARG A 116 -6.24 6.93 26.89
C ARG A 116 -6.99 5.74 27.49
N ALA A 117 -6.31 4.61 27.76
CA ALA A 117 -6.91 3.39 28.32
C ALA A 117 -8.07 2.77 27.49
N GLU A 118 -8.21 3.13 26.22
CA GLU A 118 -9.18 2.54 25.31
C GLU A 118 -8.62 1.25 24.67
N ALA A 119 -9.51 0.31 24.33
CA ALA A 119 -9.13 -0.96 23.68
C ALA A 119 -8.95 -0.81 22.16
N ALA A 120 -9.79 0.03 21.55
CA ALA A 120 -9.80 0.33 20.14
C ALA A 120 -10.31 1.76 19.88
N TRP A 121 -9.97 2.31 18.72
CA TRP A 121 -10.36 3.64 18.27
C TRP A 121 -10.90 3.61 16.84
N ARG A 122 -11.95 4.38 16.58
CA ARG A 122 -12.44 4.62 15.22
C ARG A 122 -11.44 5.46 14.44
N CYS A 123 -11.22 5.09 13.20
CA CYS A 123 -10.25 5.75 12.33
C CYS A 123 -10.83 5.99 10.93
N ARG A 124 -10.28 6.98 10.21
CA ARG A 124 -10.54 7.16 8.78
C ARG A 124 -9.24 7.41 8.04
N VAL A 125 -9.12 6.87 6.83
CA VAL A 125 -8.02 7.20 5.93
C VAL A 125 -8.06 8.70 5.63
N SER A 126 -7.02 9.44 6.00
CA SER A 126 -6.92 10.86 5.67
C SER A 126 -6.34 11.04 4.28
N GLU A 127 -5.28 10.29 3.98
CA GLU A 127 -4.48 10.46 2.76
C GLU A 127 -3.80 9.14 2.38
N VAL A 128 -3.82 8.83 1.09
CA VAL A 128 -3.05 7.74 0.49
C VAL A 128 -1.97 8.39 -0.37
N LEU A 129 -0.70 8.10 -0.06
CA LEU A 129 0.47 8.77 -0.65
C LEU A 129 1.10 7.85 -1.71
N PRO A 130 0.88 8.09 -3.02
CA PRO A 130 1.53 7.29 -4.05
C PRO A 130 3.02 7.59 -4.15
N GLY A 131 3.81 6.57 -4.46
CA GLY A 131 5.27 6.65 -4.63
C GLY A 131 5.84 5.30 -5.05
N GLU A 132 7.17 5.16 -4.99
CA GLU A 132 7.83 3.85 -5.17
C GLU A 132 7.28 2.82 -4.16
N THR A 133 7.10 3.26 -2.92
CA THR A 133 6.29 2.60 -1.89
C THR A 133 5.14 3.51 -1.50
N TRP A 134 3.93 2.95 -1.40
CA TRP A 134 2.74 3.69 -1.00
C TRP A 134 2.78 3.97 0.51
N GLY A 135 2.46 5.21 0.88
CA GLY A 135 2.29 5.66 2.26
C GLY A 135 0.81 5.84 2.61
N LEU A 136 0.52 5.88 3.92
CA LEU A 136 -0.84 6.04 4.43
C LEU A 136 -0.84 6.96 5.64
N ARG A 137 -1.81 7.89 5.69
CA ARG A 137 -2.13 8.69 6.88
C ARG A 137 -3.57 8.40 7.31
N VAL A 138 -3.76 8.29 8.61
CA VAL A 138 -5.04 7.91 9.22
C VAL A 138 -5.39 8.90 10.32
N THR A 139 -6.62 9.41 10.30
CA THR A 139 -7.18 10.24 11.37
C THR A 139 -7.83 9.33 12.39
N VAL A 140 -7.32 9.34 13.62
CA VAL A 140 -7.96 8.71 14.78
C VAL A 140 -9.02 9.67 15.30
N LEU A 141 -10.25 9.17 15.44
CA LEU A 141 -11.43 9.92 15.87
C LEU A 141 -11.67 9.71 17.38
N PRO A 142 -12.33 10.65 18.07
CA PRO A 142 -12.79 10.41 19.43
C PRO A 142 -13.92 9.37 19.46
N GLY A 143 -13.94 8.56 20.52
CA GLY A 143 -14.97 7.54 20.75
C GLY A 143 -14.53 6.13 20.40
N GLN A 144 -15.10 5.17 21.13
CA GLN A 144 -14.88 3.75 20.89
C GLN A 144 -15.73 3.29 19.70
N PRO A 145 -15.24 2.33 18.90
CA PRO A 145 -16.07 1.68 17.89
C PRO A 145 -17.18 0.85 18.57
N GLU A 146 -18.35 0.75 17.93
CA GLU A 146 -19.45 -0.11 18.41
C GLU A 146 -19.06 -1.58 18.38
N GLU A 147 -18.31 -1.97 17.35
CA GLU A 147 -17.77 -3.30 17.17
C GLU A 147 -16.25 -3.20 16.98
N THR A 148 -15.48 -3.88 17.83
CA THR A 148 -14.03 -3.97 17.68
C THR A 148 -13.74 -5.14 16.75
N PRO A 149 -13.23 -4.93 15.53
CA PRO A 149 -12.87 -6.02 14.66
C PRO A 149 -11.76 -6.86 15.30
N GLU A 150 -11.95 -8.18 15.33
CA GLU A 150 -10.89 -9.08 15.75
C GLU A 150 -9.77 -9.10 14.69
N PRO A 151 -8.52 -8.82 15.08
CA PRO A 151 -7.44 -8.79 14.13
C PRO A 151 -7.18 -10.19 13.58
N ARG A 152 -7.31 -10.35 12.27
CA ARG A 152 -6.93 -11.59 11.60
C ARG A 152 -5.42 -11.59 11.48
N SER A 153 -4.78 -12.54 12.17
CA SER A 153 -3.33 -12.69 12.09
C SER A 153 -2.89 -12.80 10.62
N PRO A 154 -1.95 -11.95 10.16
CA PRO A 154 -1.48 -11.99 8.76
C PRO A 154 -0.69 -13.26 8.45
N LEU A 155 -0.41 -14.10 9.44
CA LEU A 155 0.35 -15.35 9.34
C LEU A 155 -0.24 -16.40 8.38
N PHE A 156 -1.43 -16.18 7.83
CA PHE A 156 -2.07 -17.11 6.88
C PHE A 156 -2.72 -16.46 5.64
N ALA A 157 -2.49 -15.18 5.38
CA ALA A 157 -3.06 -14.51 4.19
C ALA A 157 -2.15 -14.59 2.94
N ASP A 158 -1.27 -15.59 2.85
CA ASP A 158 -0.62 -15.93 1.56
C ASP A 158 -1.63 -16.54 0.57
N THR A 159 -2.81 -16.92 1.07
CA THR A 159 -4.00 -17.05 0.25
C THR A 159 -4.66 -15.67 0.17
N ALA A 160 -4.09 -14.77 -0.64
CA ALA A 160 -4.90 -13.71 -1.21
C ALA A 160 -6.20 -14.37 -1.69
N PRO A 161 -7.41 -13.85 -1.34
CA PRO A 161 -8.62 -14.35 -1.99
C PRO A 161 -8.31 -14.35 -3.49
N PRO A 162 -8.44 -15.50 -4.19
CA PRO A 162 -8.00 -15.60 -5.56
C PRO A 162 -8.60 -14.41 -6.27
N ALA A 163 -7.74 -13.56 -6.85
CA ALA A 163 -8.21 -12.44 -7.66
C ALA A 163 -9.33 -13.01 -8.55
N PRO A 164 -10.50 -12.35 -8.62
CA PRO A 164 -11.62 -12.86 -9.40
C PRO A 164 -11.04 -13.35 -10.73
N PRO A 165 -11.29 -14.60 -11.14
CA PRO A 165 -10.52 -15.25 -12.18
C PRO A 165 -10.53 -14.34 -13.40
N HIS A 166 -9.40 -13.67 -13.62
CA HIS A 166 -9.23 -12.86 -14.82
C HIS A 166 -9.22 -13.88 -15.94
N ASP A 167 -10.15 -13.74 -16.88
CA ASP A 167 -10.15 -14.56 -18.08
C ASP A 167 -8.73 -14.47 -18.68
N PRO A 168 -8.00 -15.58 -18.84
CA PRO A 168 -6.64 -15.52 -19.33
C PRO A 168 -6.64 -14.87 -20.73
N PRO A 169 -5.71 -13.95 -21.01
CA PRO A 169 -5.78 -13.12 -22.20
C PRO A 169 -5.71 -13.97 -23.46
N ALA A 170 -6.56 -13.64 -24.44
CA ALA A 170 -6.59 -14.35 -25.71
C ALA A 170 -5.29 -14.16 -26.50
N VAL A 171 -4.82 -15.23 -27.13
CA VAL A 171 -3.64 -15.22 -28.00
C VAL A 171 -4.07 -15.49 -29.44
N THR A 172 -3.64 -14.63 -30.34
CA THR A 172 -3.87 -14.73 -31.79
C THR A 172 -2.54 -14.73 -32.53
N THR A 173 -2.50 -15.26 -33.76
CA THR A 173 -1.36 -15.03 -34.65
C THR A 173 -1.29 -13.55 -35.03
N ARG A 174 -0.15 -13.08 -35.56
CA ARG A 174 -0.08 -11.73 -36.14
C ARG A 174 -1.10 -11.46 -37.26
N GLY A 175 -1.54 -12.51 -37.96
CA GLY A 175 -2.60 -12.45 -38.97
C GLY A 175 -4.02 -12.47 -38.40
N GLY A 176 -4.19 -12.45 -37.07
CA GLY A 176 -5.50 -12.40 -36.41
C GLY A 176 -6.18 -13.76 -36.19
N ARG A 177 -5.54 -14.88 -36.56
CA ARG A 177 -6.12 -16.22 -36.32
C ARG A 177 -6.06 -16.55 -34.83
N PRO A 178 -7.17 -16.97 -34.20
CA PRO A 178 -7.16 -17.36 -32.78
C PRO A 178 -6.33 -18.62 -32.56
N LEU A 179 -5.51 -18.62 -31.51
CA LEU A 179 -4.68 -19.76 -31.11
C LEU A 179 -5.14 -20.39 -29.79
N GLY A 180 -5.67 -19.59 -28.86
CA GLY A 180 -6.12 -20.05 -27.55
C GLY A 180 -5.97 -18.96 -26.48
N VAL A 181 -5.74 -19.37 -25.25
CA VAL A 181 -5.51 -18.45 -24.11
C VAL A 181 -4.07 -18.52 -23.63
N LEU A 182 -3.56 -17.41 -23.11
CA LEU A 182 -2.21 -17.35 -22.58
C LEU A 182 -2.09 -18.25 -21.34
N ASP A 183 -1.14 -19.18 -21.38
CA ASP A 183 -0.79 -20.05 -20.26
C ASP A 183 0.43 -19.48 -19.52
N SER A 184 1.53 -19.22 -20.25
CA SER A 184 2.74 -18.62 -19.69
C SER A 184 3.62 -17.93 -20.75
N ARG A 185 4.61 -17.16 -20.30
CA ARG A 185 5.67 -16.59 -21.15
C ARG A 185 7.04 -16.87 -20.53
N GLN A 186 7.93 -17.51 -21.28
CA GLN A 186 9.28 -17.80 -20.82
C GLN A 186 10.23 -17.91 -22.02
N GLY A 187 11.42 -17.32 -21.90
CA GLY A 187 12.48 -17.48 -22.90
C GLY A 187 12.13 -16.97 -24.30
N GLY A 188 11.30 -15.92 -24.42
CA GLY A 188 10.84 -15.40 -25.73
C GLY A 188 9.80 -16.29 -26.43
N LEU A 189 9.28 -17.29 -25.74
CA LEU A 189 8.16 -18.12 -26.17
C LEU A 189 6.88 -17.76 -25.41
N VAL A 190 5.76 -17.84 -26.12
CA VAL A 190 4.41 -17.70 -25.60
C VAL A 190 3.77 -19.08 -25.61
N HIS A 191 3.46 -19.59 -24.43
CA HIS A 191 2.74 -20.86 -24.26
C HIS A 191 1.25 -20.58 -24.29
N VAL A 192 0.56 -21.20 -25.24
CA VAL A 192 -0.87 -21.00 -25.49
C VAL A 192 -1.59 -22.31 -25.20
N ARG A 193 -2.55 -22.26 -24.27
CA ARG A 193 -3.47 -23.37 -24.01
C ARG A 193 -4.61 -23.32 -25.03
N ARG A 194 -4.73 -24.38 -25.81
CA ARG A 194 -5.74 -24.54 -26.86
C ARG A 194 -7.08 -25.02 -26.26
N PRO A 195 -8.19 -24.92 -27.01
CA PRO A 195 -9.49 -25.41 -26.55
C PRO A 195 -9.54 -26.92 -26.27
N ASP A 196 -8.65 -27.70 -26.89
CA ASP A 196 -8.49 -29.15 -26.67
C ASP A 196 -7.71 -29.49 -25.38
N GLY A 197 -7.27 -28.47 -24.62
CA GLY A 197 -6.50 -28.62 -23.40
C GLY A 197 -4.99 -28.78 -23.61
N THR A 198 -4.52 -28.87 -24.86
CA THR A 198 -3.08 -28.97 -25.13
C THR A 198 -2.39 -27.61 -25.05
N THR A 199 -1.11 -27.60 -24.68
CA THR A 199 -0.28 -26.39 -24.67
C THR A 199 0.70 -26.42 -25.84
N ALA A 200 0.71 -25.35 -26.63
CA ALA A 200 1.64 -25.16 -27.74
C ALA A 200 2.49 -23.90 -27.52
N ALA A 201 3.78 -23.98 -27.83
CA ALA A 201 4.71 -22.86 -27.73
C ALA A 201 4.87 -22.15 -29.07
N TYR A 202 4.83 -20.82 -29.05
CA TYR A 202 5.05 -19.98 -30.23
C TYR A 202 6.11 -18.92 -29.93
N PRO A 203 6.97 -18.55 -30.89
CA PRO A 203 7.82 -17.38 -30.75
C PRO A 203 6.99 -16.13 -30.49
N GLU A 204 7.36 -15.31 -29.51
CA GLU A 204 6.64 -14.08 -29.15
C GLU A 204 6.51 -13.13 -30.36
N SER A 205 7.48 -13.16 -31.27
CA SER A 205 7.46 -12.40 -32.53
C SER A 205 6.34 -12.79 -33.50
N SER A 206 5.76 -13.98 -33.38
CA SER A 206 4.75 -14.54 -34.29
C SER A 206 3.29 -14.39 -33.83
N VAL A 207 3.09 -13.99 -32.57
CA VAL A 207 1.76 -13.92 -31.94
C VAL A 207 1.44 -12.52 -31.41
N ARG A 208 0.18 -12.30 -31.08
CA ARG A 208 -0.32 -11.12 -30.36
C ARG A 208 -1.16 -11.60 -29.19
N VAL A 209 -0.85 -11.07 -28.00
CA VAL A 209 -1.65 -11.28 -26.80
C VAL A 209 -2.51 -10.05 -26.61
N SER A 210 -3.83 -10.21 -26.60
CA SER A 210 -4.74 -9.11 -26.32
C SER A 210 -4.47 -8.60 -24.91
N ALA A 211 -4.20 -7.30 -24.75
CA ALA A 211 -4.26 -6.67 -23.43
C ALA A 211 -5.67 -6.92 -22.89
N ASP A 212 -5.75 -7.29 -21.61
CA ASP A 212 -6.97 -7.61 -20.86
C ASP A 212 -8.07 -6.58 -21.20
N GLN A 213 -8.87 -6.89 -22.23
CA GLN A 213 -9.96 -6.01 -22.63
C GLN A 213 -11.13 -6.48 -21.78
N PRO A 214 -11.68 -5.61 -20.91
CA PRO A 214 -12.89 -5.95 -20.20
C PRO A 214 -13.90 -6.41 -21.24
N ARG A 215 -14.43 -7.63 -21.09
CA ARG A 215 -15.43 -8.19 -22.01
C ARG A 215 -16.45 -7.09 -22.30
N PRO A 216 -16.79 -6.81 -23.57
CA PRO A 216 -18.02 -6.10 -23.83
C PRO A 216 -19.10 -6.91 -23.12
N GLN A 217 -19.71 -6.32 -22.08
CA GLN A 217 -20.81 -6.95 -21.36
C GLN A 217 -21.81 -7.36 -22.43
N ARG A 218 -22.02 -8.68 -22.54
CA ARG A 218 -23.04 -9.22 -23.43
C ARG A 218 -24.32 -8.48 -22.99
N PRO A 219 -24.96 -7.67 -23.85
CA PRO A 219 -26.19 -6.99 -23.44
C PRO A 219 -27.10 -8.10 -22.96
N ASP A 220 -27.50 -8.02 -21.69
CA ASP A 220 -28.38 -8.99 -21.09
C ASP A 220 -29.53 -9.21 -22.06
N ALA A 221 -29.65 -10.44 -22.54
CA ALA A 221 -30.77 -10.83 -23.37
C ALA A 221 -32.00 -10.51 -22.52
N ALA A 222 -32.71 -9.45 -22.89
CA ALA A 222 -33.89 -8.98 -22.19
C ALA A 222 -34.80 -10.20 -22.00
N VAL A 223 -34.88 -10.67 -20.75
CA VAL A 223 -35.79 -11.73 -20.35
C VAL A 223 -37.17 -11.12 -20.52
N SER A 224 -37.79 -11.39 -21.66
CA SER A 224 -39.14 -10.99 -21.98
C SER A 224 -40.05 -11.67 -20.96
N SER A 225 -40.46 -10.93 -19.94
CA SER A 225 -41.42 -11.42 -18.96
C SER A 225 -42.75 -11.72 -19.67
N PRO A 226 -43.35 -12.90 -19.47
CA PRO A 226 -44.67 -13.18 -20.02
C PRO A 226 -45.72 -12.27 -19.36
N LEU A 227 -46.57 -11.64 -20.19
CA LEU A 227 -47.73 -10.86 -19.77
C LEU A 227 -48.68 -11.71 -18.91
N PRO A 228 -49.18 -11.20 -17.77
CA PRO A 228 -50.29 -11.84 -17.06
C PRO A 228 -51.58 -11.73 -17.89
N ARG A 229 -52.36 -12.81 -17.91
CA ARG A 229 -53.71 -12.87 -18.50
C ARG A 229 -54.75 -12.29 -17.56
#